data_AF-A0A842VRF0-F1
#
_entry.id   AF-A0A842VRF0-F1
#
_cell.length_a   1.000
_cell.length_b   1.000
_cell.length_c   1.000
_cell.angle_alpha   90.00
_cell.angle_beta   90.00
_cell.angle_gamma   90.00
#
_symmetry.space_group_name_H-M   'P 1'
#
loop_
_entity.id
_entity.type
_entity.pdbx_description
1 polymer ?
#
loop_
_entity_poly.entity_id
_entity_poly.type
_entity_poly.pdbx_seq_one_letter_code
_entity_poly.pdbx_strand_id
1 'polypeptide(L)'
;MSKLWRVGQKSKLLFDRENWGNIALEKAKKISFRFESYEFEVENFAIALPGLCYIVAGYLVRKEYITSMDFVAWIRRNMMRISGFLLDIWDEGTRRAEKRFPDKINRYYRTIKIDSIEDLWKSLDVILEWFSVFIVPRLEERGIPHALKEVAPIKATIKKLYRHYA
;
A
#
# COMPACT_ATOMS: atom_id res chain seq x y z
N MET A 1 -16.78 -0.19 -9.81
CA MET A 1 -17.09 0.00 -8.37
C MET A 1 -17.55 1.43 -8.17
N SER A 2 -18.49 1.71 -7.26
CA SER A 2 -18.94 3.08 -6.97
C SER A 2 -17.81 3.89 -6.33
N LYS A 3 -17.56 5.12 -6.81
CA LYS A 3 -16.61 6.07 -6.19
C LYS A 3 -17.17 6.75 -4.93
N LEU A 4 -18.47 6.61 -4.68
CA LEU A 4 -19.14 7.17 -3.51
C LEU A 4 -18.78 6.40 -2.25
N TRP A 5 -18.66 7.12 -1.14
CA TRP A 5 -18.30 6.54 0.15
C TRP A 5 -19.38 5.57 0.65
N ARG A 6 -19.06 4.27 0.72
CA ARG A 6 -20.04 3.21 1.01
C ARG A 6 -20.68 3.37 2.39
N VAL A 7 -19.91 3.84 3.38
CA VAL A 7 -20.43 4.10 4.72
C VAL A 7 -21.49 5.20 4.66
N GLY A 8 -21.18 6.34 4.03
CA GLY A 8 -22.15 7.41 3.80
C GLY A 8 -23.43 6.93 3.08
N GLN A 9 -23.29 6.03 2.11
CA GLN A 9 -24.41 5.44 1.37
C GLN A 9 -25.29 4.49 2.20
N LYS A 10 -24.70 3.76 3.16
CA LYS A 10 -25.41 2.73 3.95
C LYS A 10 -25.84 3.20 5.35
N SER A 11 -25.32 4.32 5.82
CA SER A 11 -25.66 4.89 7.12
C SER A 11 -27.14 5.23 7.19
N LYS A 12 -27.76 4.87 8.33
CA LYS A 12 -29.13 5.26 8.69
C LYS A 12 -29.05 6.12 9.95
N LEU A 13 -29.77 7.23 9.94
CA LEU A 13 -29.90 8.09 11.11
C LEU A 13 -30.90 7.45 12.08
N LEU A 14 -30.48 7.22 13.32
CA LEU A 14 -31.34 6.59 14.34
C LEU A 14 -32.12 7.62 15.16
N PHE A 15 -31.51 8.79 15.41
CA PHE A 15 -32.11 9.87 16.17
C PHE A 15 -31.43 11.19 15.76
N ASP A 16 -32.21 12.26 15.64
CA ASP A 16 -31.69 13.60 15.34
C ASP A 16 -32.68 14.66 15.80
N ARG A 17 -32.37 15.30 16.93
CA ARG A 17 -33.24 16.30 17.56
C ARG A 17 -33.22 17.65 16.83
N GLU A 18 -32.08 18.00 16.25
CA GLU A 18 -31.77 19.34 15.72
C GLU A 18 -31.45 19.33 14.22
N ASN A 19 -31.72 18.22 13.53
CA ASN A 19 -31.49 18.00 12.10
C ASN A 19 -30.02 18.07 11.63
N TRP A 20 -29.05 18.20 12.55
CA TRP A 20 -27.62 18.22 12.22
C TRP A 20 -27.12 16.88 11.66
N GLY A 21 -27.65 15.78 12.18
CA GLY A 21 -27.29 14.43 11.74
C GLY A 21 -27.73 14.16 10.31
N ASN A 22 -28.93 14.60 9.93
CA ASN A 22 -29.45 14.49 8.58
C ASN A 22 -28.63 15.33 7.58
N ILE A 23 -28.28 16.57 7.95
CA ILE A 23 -27.39 17.43 7.14
C ILE A 23 -26.03 16.75 6.91
N ALA A 24 -25.44 16.18 7.97
CA ALA A 24 -24.17 15.47 7.87
C ALA A 24 -24.29 14.22 6.99
N LEU A 25 -25.39 13.46 7.09
CA LEU A 25 -25.64 12.25 6.31
C LEU A 25 -25.83 12.55 4.82
N GLU A 26 -26.59 13.60 4.47
CA GLU A 26 -26.76 14.04 3.09
C GLU A 26 -25.45 14.57 2.48
N LYS A 27 -24.61 15.24 3.27
CA LYS A 27 -23.24 15.58 2.85
C LYS A 27 -22.40 14.31 2.64
N ALA A 28 -22.42 13.37 3.57
CA ALA A 28 -21.64 12.14 3.53
C ALA A 28 -21.99 11.26 2.32
N LYS A 29 -23.27 11.18 1.92
CA LYS A 29 -23.70 10.46 0.70
C LYS A 29 -23.06 11.02 -0.57
N LYS A 30 -22.75 12.32 -0.61
CA LYS A 30 -22.14 12.99 -1.78
C LYS A 30 -20.61 12.90 -1.79
N ILE A 31 -20.00 12.43 -0.71
CA ILE A 31 -18.54 12.24 -0.64
C ILE A 31 -18.15 11.16 -1.64
N SER A 32 -17.21 11.51 -2.51
CA SER A 32 -16.64 10.64 -3.54
C SER A 32 -15.13 10.61 -3.41
N PHE A 33 -14.52 9.51 -3.86
CA PHE A 33 -13.07 9.40 -3.93
C PHE A 33 -12.53 10.42 -4.91
N ARG A 34 -11.51 11.16 -4.51
CA ARG A 34 -10.75 12.07 -5.36
C ARG A 34 -9.29 11.71 -5.25
N PHE A 35 -8.75 11.12 -6.30
CA PHE A 35 -7.35 10.66 -6.32
C PHE A 35 -6.38 11.82 -6.08
N GLU A 36 -6.71 13.00 -6.59
CA GLU A 36 -5.93 14.24 -6.51
C GLU A 36 -5.63 14.63 -5.06
N SER A 37 -6.50 14.24 -4.11
CA SER A 37 -6.29 14.47 -2.67
C SER A 37 -5.18 13.60 -2.06
N TYR A 38 -4.74 12.56 -2.77
CA TYR A 38 -3.75 11.57 -2.33
C TYR A 38 -2.53 11.50 -3.25
N GLU A 39 -2.50 12.28 -4.33
CA GLU A 39 -1.47 12.20 -5.36
C GLU A 39 -0.07 12.44 -4.80
N PHE A 40 0.09 13.46 -3.96
CA PHE A 40 1.37 13.76 -3.29
C PHE A 40 1.84 12.61 -2.38
N GLU A 41 0.92 11.93 -1.70
CA GLU A 41 1.26 10.77 -0.87
C GLU A 41 1.74 9.59 -1.73
N VAL A 42 1.02 9.32 -2.82
CA VAL A 42 1.33 8.26 -3.77
C VAL A 42 2.70 8.51 -4.42
N GLU A 43 2.96 9.74 -4.87
CA GLU A 43 4.23 10.15 -5.46
C GLU A 43 5.40 9.96 -4.50
N ASN A 44 5.31 10.52 -3.29
CA ASN A 44 6.39 10.41 -2.29
C ASN A 44 6.72 8.96 -1.98
N PHE A 45 5.69 8.12 -1.83
CA PHE A 45 5.90 6.71 -1.60
C PHE A 45 6.52 6.01 -2.81
N ALA A 46 6.08 6.32 -4.03
CA ALA A 46 6.61 5.74 -5.25
C ALA A 46 8.08 6.08 -5.52
N ILE A 47 8.51 7.27 -5.10
CA ILE A 47 9.92 7.69 -5.15
C ILE A 47 10.73 6.99 -4.04
N ALA A 48 10.20 6.93 -2.81
CA ALA A 48 10.97 6.43 -1.67
C ALA A 48 11.04 4.89 -1.56
N LEU A 49 10.04 4.16 -2.08
CA LEU A 49 9.86 2.74 -1.79
C LEU A 49 11.08 1.86 -2.12
N PRO A 50 11.74 1.98 -3.28
CA PRO A 50 12.92 1.17 -3.57
C PRO A 50 14.03 1.40 -2.54
N GLY A 51 14.34 2.66 -2.23
CA GLY A 51 15.29 3.05 -1.20
C GLY A 51 14.93 2.52 0.19
N LEU A 52 13.65 2.54 0.56
CA LEU A 52 13.17 1.93 1.81
C LEU A 52 13.45 0.42 1.86
N CYS A 53 13.25 -0.31 0.76
CA CYS A 53 13.58 -1.74 0.71
C CYS A 53 15.08 -1.99 0.92
N TYR A 54 15.94 -1.12 0.37
CA TYR A 54 17.38 -1.18 0.59
C TYR A 54 17.76 -0.89 2.05
N ILE A 55 17.12 0.10 2.70
CA ILE A 55 17.33 0.41 4.11
C ILE A 55 16.94 -0.79 4.99
N VAL A 56 15.80 -1.44 4.70
CA VAL A 56 15.37 -2.64 5.44
C VAL A 56 16.36 -3.78 5.27
N ALA A 57 16.92 -4.00 4.08
CA ALA A 57 18.00 -4.97 3.89
C ALA A 57 19.23 -4.65 4.76
N GLY A 58 19.56 -3.36 4.93
CA GLY A 58 20.61 -2.91 5.86
C GLY A 58 20.31 -3.27 7.32
N TYR A 59 19.06 -3.12 7.77
CA TYR A 59 18.64 -3.57 9.10
C TYR A 59 18.78 -5.08 9.29
N LEU A 60 18.44 -5.88 8.27
CA LEU A 60 18.62 -7.33 8.31
C LEU A 60 20.10 -7.73 8.45
N VAL A 61 21.00 -7.06 7.72
CA VAL A 61 22.46 -7.28 7.85
C VAL A 61 22.95 -6.97 9.27
N ARG A 62 22.41 -5.93 9.91
CA ARG A 62 22.71 -5.57 11.31
C ARG A 62 21.99 -6.44 12.35
N LYS A 63 21.21 -7.44 11.90
CA LYS A 63 20.39 -8.32 12.75
C LYS A 63 19.29 -7.57 13.54
N GLU A 64 18.86 -6.42 13.04
CA GLU A 64 17.75 -5.64 13.58
C GLU A 64 16.40 -6.20 13.08
N TYR A 65 16.09 -7.43 13.47
CA TYR A 65 14.95 -8.18 12.90
C TYR A 65 13.59 -7.60 13.27
N ILE A 66 13.41 -7.13 14.51
CA ILE A 66 12.15 -6.52 14.98
C ILE A 66 11.85 -5.26 14.14
N THR A 67 12.83 -4.36 14.01
CA THR A 67 12.75 -3.17 13.18
C THR A 67 12.42 -3.52 11.73
N SER A 68 13.06 -4.56 11.19
CA SER A 68 12.82 -5.04 9.82
C SER A 68 11.39 -5.57 9.64
N MET A 69 10.86 -6.32 10.60
CA MET A 69 9.48 -6.80 10.61
C MET A 69 8.48 -5.65 10.61
N ASP A 70 8.71 -4.63 11.45
CA ASP A 70 7.85 -3.46 11.55
C ASP A 70 7.79 -2.68 10.24
N PHE A 71 8.95 -2.45 9.61
CA PHE A 71 9.01 -1.77 8.32
C PHE A 71 8.36 -2.58 7.21
N VAL A 72 8.59 -3.90 7.11
CA VAL A 72 7.93 -4.74 6.10
C VAL A 72 6.41 -4.71 6.28
N ALA A 73 5.92 -4.80 7.53
CA ALA A 73 4.50 -4.73 7.81
C ALA A 73 3.91 -3.36 7.45
N TRP A 74 4.63 -2.27 7.73
CA TRP A 74 4.23 -0.92 7.37
C TRP A 74 4.22 -0.71 5.85
N ILE A 75 5.28 -1.11 5.13
CA ILE A 75 5.35 -1.06 3.66
C ILE A 75 4.17 -1.82 3.06
N ARG A 76 3.93 -3.06 3.52
CA ARG A 76 2.82 -3.89 3.03
C ARG A 76 1.45 -3.20 3.16
N ARG A 77 1.20 -2.50 4.28
CA ARG A 77 -0.06 -1.76 4.47
C ARG A 77 -0.16 -0.56 3.52
N ASN A 78 0.91 0.21 3.36
CA ASN A 78 0.92 1.35 2.44
C ASN A 78 0.80 0.91 0.99
N MET A 79 1.43 -0.19 0.59
CA MET A 79 1.29 -0.78 -0.74
C MET A 79 -0.17 -1.14 -1.05
N MET A 80 -0.91 -1.71 -0.09
CA MET A 80 -2.35 -1.96 -0.24
C MET A 80 -3.14 -0.67 -0.42
N ARG A 81 -2.86 0.33 0.42
CA ARG A 81 -3.56 1.62 0.39
C ARG A 81 -3.37 2.33 -0.96
N ILE A 82 -2.12 2.46 -1.40
CA ILE A 82 -1.75 3.08 -2.67
C ILE A 82 -2.31 2.30 -3.86
N SER A 83 -2.26 0.97 -3.80
CA SER A 83 -2.92 0.13 -4.79
C SER A 83 -4.43 0.41 -4.85
N GLY A 84 -5.05 0.77 -3.73
CA GLY A 84 -6.47 1.15 -3.65
C GLY A 84 -6.71 2.49 -4.33
N PHE A 85 -5.90 3.49 -4.00
CA PHE A 85 -5.99 4.82 -4.60
C PHE A 85 -5.82 4.76 -6.12
N LEU A 86 -4.85 4.00 -6.63
CA LEU A 86 -4.63 3.80 -8.06
C LEU A 86 -5.76 3.02 -8.76
N LEU A 87 -6.67 2.39 -8.01
CA LEU A 87 -7.86 1.71 -8.50
C LEU A 87 -9.15 2.50 -8.23
N ASP A 88 -9.06 3.75 -7.78
CA ASP A 88 -10.19 4.57 -7.31
C ASP A 88 -10.99 3.93 -6.16
N ILE A 89 -10.33 3.15 -5.30
CA ILE A 89 -10.92 2.48 -4.14
C ILE A 89 -10.59 3.27 -2.87
N TRP A 90 -11.63 3.65 -2.11
CA TRP A 90 -11.48 4.27 -0.79
C TRP A 90 -10.69 3.39 0.18
N ASP A 91 -9.86 4.01 1.02
CA ASP A 91 -9.34 3.34 2.21
C ASP A 91 -10.42 3.31 3.31
N GLU A 92 -11.23 2.26 3.32
CA GLU A 92 -12.20 1.97 4.39
C GLU A 92 -11.56 1.18 5.56
N GLY A 93 -10.23 1.18 5.66
CA GLY A 93 -9.47 0.39 6.62
C GLY A 93 -9.22 -1.06 6.17
N THR A 94 -8.58 -1.84 7.05
CA THR A 94 -8.07 -3.18 6.72
C THR A 94 -9.14 -4.28 6.74
N ARG A 95 -10.31 -4.02 7.35
CA ARG A 95 -11.35 -5.06 7.53
C ARG A 95 -11.97 -5.44 6.19
N ARG A 96 -11.79 -6.70 5.78
CA ARG A 96 -12.21 -7.24 4.45
C ARG A 96 -11.59 -6.47 3.27
N ALA A 97 -10.44 -5.82 3.45
CA ALA A 97 -9.68 -5.18 2.36
C ALA A 97 -9.53 -6.16 1.18
N GLU A 98 -9.15 -7.40 1.44
CA GLU A 98 -8.94 -8.43 0.41
C GLU A 98 -10.14 -8.67 -0.52
N LYS A 99 -11.38 -8.43 -0.07
CA LYS A 99 -12.57 -8.59 -0.93
C LYS A 99 -12.76 -7.44 -1.93
N ARG A 100 -12.01 -6.34 -1.76
CA ARG A 100 -12.12 -5.12 -2.57
C ARG A 100 -11.04 -5.08 -3.66
N PHE A 101 -9.94 -5.81 -3.48
CA PHE A 101 -8.82 -5.78 -4.40
C PHE A 101 -8.87 -6.94 -5.40
N PRO A 102 -8.37 -6.73 -6.63
CA PRO A 102 -8.08 -7.81 -7.57
C PRO A 102 -7.18 -8.89 -6.96
N ASP A 103 -7.40 -10.15 -7.37
CA ASP A 103 -6.66 -11.31 -6.84
C ASP A 103 -5.14 -11.19 -6.96
N LYS A 104 -4.64 -10.52 -8.01
CA LYS A 104 -3.21 -10.26 -8.19
C LYS A 104 -2.61 -9.47 -7.01
N ILE A 105 -3.33 -8.47 -6.50
CA ILE A 105 -2.87 -7.64 -5.37
C ILE A 105 -2.98 -8.43 -4.06
N ASN A 106 -4.08 -9.15 -3.88
CA ASN A 106 -4.25 -10.04 -2.74
C ASN A 106 -3.16 -11.10 -2.67
N ARG A 107 -2.68 -11.58 -3.82
CA ARG A 107 -1.55 -12.52 -3.90
C ARG A 107 -0.28 -11.88 -3.34
N TYR A 108 0.11 -10.70 -3.82
CA TYR A 108 1.27 -9.98 -3.27
C TYR A 108 1.16 -9.79 -1.75
N TYR A 109 0.00 -9.31 -1.28
CA TYR A 109 -0.25 -9.10 0.14
C TYR A 109 -0.11 -10.38 0.99
N ARG A 110 -0.67 -11.49 0.51
CA ARG A 110 -0.67 -12.79 1.21
C ARG A 110 0.68 -13.49 1.16
N THR A 111 1.50 -13.24 0.15
CA THR A 111 2.87 -13.79 0.07
C THR A 111 3.80 -13.14 1.09
N ILE A 112 3.54 -11.88 1.47
CA ILE A 112 4.27 -11.19 2.53
C ILE A 112 3.72 -11.66 3.90
N LYS A 113 4.16 -12.82 4.34
CA LYS A 113 4.00 -13.36 5.70
C LYS A 113 5.39 -13.60 6.27
N ILE A 114 5.60 -13.21 7.53
CA ILE A 114 6.90 -13.29 8.17
C ILE A 114 6.79 -14.31 9.30
N ASP A 115 7.24 -15.53 9.03
CA ASP A 115 7.35 -16.59 10.03
C ASP A 115 8.84 -16.86 10.36
N SER A 116 9.77 -16.46 9.48
CA SER A 116 11.22 -16.54 9.69
C SER A 116 11.99 -15.32 9.16
N ILE A 117 13.30 -15.26 9.41
CA ILE A 117 14.19 -14.19 8.91
C ILE A 117 14.31 -14.27 7.38
N GLU A 118 14.34 -15.47 6.80
CA GLU A 118 14.36 -15.69 5.35
C GLU A 118 13.13 -15.09 4.68
N ASP A 119 11.99 -15.10 5.36
CA ASP A 119 10.76 -14.51 4.84
C ASP A 119 10.81 -12.98 4.80
N LEU A 120 11.61 -12.32 5.65
CA LEU A 120 11.87 -10.88 5.53
C LEU A 120 12.59 -10.57 4.22
N TRP A 121 13.61 -11.36 3.87
CA TRP A 121 14.35 -11.20 2.62
C TRP A 121 13.45 -11.42 1.39
N LYS A 122 12.64 -12.49 1.40
CA LYS A 122 11.66 -12.76 0.34
C LYS A 122 10.63 -11.64 0.23
N SER A 123 10.19 -11.09 1.36
CA SER A 123 9.21 -10.00 1.38
C SER A 123 9.70 -8.77 0.63
N LEU A 124 10.98 -8.42 0.75
CA LEU A 124 11.56 -7.30 0.00
C LEU A 124 11.50 -7.53 -1.53
N ASP A 125 11.77 -8.74 -1.99
CA ASP A 125 11.69 -9.07 -3.42
C ASP A 125 10.24 -8.98 -3.95
N VAL A 126 9.29 -9.50 -3.17
CA VAL A 126 7.85 -9.44 -3.45
C VAL A 126 7.34 -7.99 -3.48
N ILE A 127 7.79 -7.15 -2.55
CA ILE A 127 7.44 -5.71 -2.52
C ILE A 127 7.94 -5.02 -3.78
N LEU A 128 9.21 -5.22 -4.14
CA LEU A 128 9.81 -4.61 -5.34
C LEU A 128 9.18 -5.13 -6.64
N GLU A 129 8.75 -6.39 -6.66
CA GLU A 129 7.96 -6.93 -7.77
C GLU A 129 6.58 -6.29 -7.85
N TRP A 130 5.84 -6.22 -6.73
CA TRP A 130 4.53 -5.57 -6.67
C TRP A 130 4.62 -4.11 -7.14
N PHE A 131 5.66 -3.38 -6.70
CA PHE A 131 5.93 -2.04 -7.17
C PHE A 131 6.10 -1.97 -8.69
N SER A 132 7.01 -2.77 -9.24
CA SER A 132 7.39 -2.70 -10.65
C SER A 132 6.29 -3.20 -11.59
N VAL A 133 5.58 -4.25 -11.20
CA VAL A 133 4.64 -4.98 -12.07
C VAL A 133 3.22 -4.43 -11.99
N PHE A 134 2.84 -3.80 -10.88
CA PHE A 134 1.47 -3.32 -10.67
C PHE A 134 1.38 -1.82 -10.43
N ILE A 135 2.21 -1.26 -9.55
CA ILE A 135 2.12 0.15 -9.17
C ILE A 135 2.63 1.03 -10.30
N VAL A 136 3.86 0.80 -10.76
CA VAL A 136 4.53 1.64 -11.76
C VAL A 136 3.70 1.84 -13.05
N PRO A 137 3.14 0.80 -13.70
CA PRO A 137 2.32 1.01 -14.89
C PRO A 137 1.14 1.98 -14.67
N ARG A 138 0.54 1.97 -13.48
CA ARG A 138 -0.58 2.87 -13.12
C ARG A 138 -0.12 4.28 -12.79
N LEU A 139 1.10 4.43 -12.30
CA LEU A 139 1.71 5.74 -12.11
C LEU A 139 2.04 6.36 -13.47
N GLU A 140 2.58 5.57 -14.40
CA GLU A 140 2.88 5.99 -15.78
C GLU A 140 1.61 6.43 -16.52
N GLU A 141 0.49 5.71 -16.39
CA GLU A 141 -0.83 6.10 -16.91
C GLU A 141 -1.28 7.50 -16.43
N ARG A 142 -0.78 7.95 -15.26
CA ARG A 142 -1.17 9.20 -14.60
C ARG A 142 -0.07 10.26 -14.66
N GLY A 143 1.08 9.96 -15.27
CA GLY A 143 2.22 10.87 -15.31
C GLY A 143 2.87 11.12 -13.93
N ILE A 144 2.67 10.23 -12.95
CA ILE A 144 3.22 10.40 -11.59
C ILE A 144 4.68 9.93 -11.56
N PRO A 145 5.63 10.71 -11.05
CA PRO A 145 7.02 10.31 -10.91
C PRO A 145 7.23 9.05 -10.04
N HIS A 146 8.23 8.24 -10.36
CA HIS A 146 8.54 7.01 -9.63
C HIS A 146 10.00 6.57 -9.79
N ALA A 147 10.51 5.78 -8.84
CA ALA A 147 11.90 5.33 -8.80
C ALA A 147 12.12 3.93 -9.44
N LEU A 148 11.47 3.61 -10.56
CA LEU A 148 11.59 2.27 -11.20
C LEU A 148 13.05 1.90 -11.53
N LYS A 149 13.84 2.89 -11.97
CA LYS A 149 15.24 2.69 -12.37
C LYS A 149 16.12 2.17 -11.22
N GLU A 150 15.74 2.40 -9.98
CA GLU A 150 16.47 1.94 -8.79
C GLU A 150 16.18 0.47 -8.45
N VAL A 151 15.08 -0.11 -8.95
CA VAL A 151 14.65 -1.45 -8.55
C VAL A 151 15.67 -2.51 -8.94
N ALA A 152 16.17 -2.49 -10.18
CA ALA A 152 17.12 -3.49 -10.65
C ALA A 152 18.43 -3.53 -9.83
N PRO A 153 19.14 -2.40 -9.62
CA PRO A 153 20.35 -2.41 -8.79
C PRO A 153 20.06 -2.79 -7.33
N ILE A 154 18.93 -2.35 -6.76
CA ILE A 154 18.55 -2.71 -5.39
C ILE A 154 18.25 -4.21 -5.26
N LYS A 155 17.47 -4.80 -6.17
CA LYS A 155 17.22 -6.26 -6.21
C LYS A 155 18.52 -7.05 -6.31
N ALA A 156 19.43 -6.64 -7.19
CA ALA A 156 20.74 -7.30 -7.34
C ALA A 156 21.54 -7.26 -6.02
N THR A 157 21.49 -6.13 -5.32
CA THR A 157 22.20 -5.92 -4.06
C THR A 157 21.58 -6.74 -2.92
N ILE A 158 20.25 -6.70 -2.76
CA ILE A 158 19.52 -7.50 -1.78
C ILE A 158 19.81 -8.99 -1.97
N LYS A 159 19.82 -9.49 -3.21
CA LYS A 159 20.15 -10.88 -3.53
C LYS A 159 21.58 -11.26 -3.11
N LYS A 160 22.54 -10.34 -3.30
CA LYS A 160 23.93 -10.55 -2.86
C LYS A 160 24.03 -10.59 -1.33
N LEU A 161 23.34 -9.69 -0.63
CA LEU A 161 23.30 -9.65 0.84
C LEU A 161 22.64 -10.91 1.41
N TYR A 162 21.49 -11.32 0.87
CA TYR A 162 20.79 -12.54 1.28
C TYR A 162 21.71 -13.77 1.26
N ARG A 163 22.46 -13.97 0.17
CA ARG A 163 23.40 -15.10 0.04
C ARG A 163 24.52 -15.13 1.08
N HIS A 164 24.81 -14.01 1.74
CA HIS A 164 25.91 -13.88 2.68
C HIS A 164 25.45 -13.88 4.15
N TYR A 165 24.22 -13.43 4.40
CA TYR A 165 23.72 -13.14 5.76
C TYR A 165 22.49 -13.95 6.18
N ALA A 166 21.87 -14.71 5.27
CA ALA A 166 20.80 -15.67 5.57
C ALA A 166 21.35 -17.10 5.53
#